data_AF-A0A3S6QX48-F1
#
_entry.id   AF-A0A3S6QX48-F1
#
_cell.length_a   1.000
_cell.length_b   1.000
_cell.length_c   1.000
_cell.angle_alpha   90.00
_cell.angle_beta   90.00
_cell.angle_gamma   90.00
#
_symmetry.space_group_name_H-M   'P 1'
#
loop_
_entity.id
_entity.type
_entity.pdbx_description
1 polymer ?
#
loop_
_entity_poly.entity_id
_entity_poly.type
_entity_poly.pdbx_seq_one_letter_code
_entity_poly.pdbx_strand_id
1 'polypeptide(L)'
;MNSIIYPPLVEQAVTELAAGEPITAAYQAQVYRALVKDQIIDEFGNPTQQALQQGWVTEVVEKSDLTWREFIELYPVFGNFAQDFKKFDGFWEVTLEFKNFLIHELKGAAFTEIEKQQIQDFLGGRLE
;
A
#
# COMPACT_ATOMS: atom_id res chain seq x y z
N MET A 1 -4.51 -3.07 21.69
CA MET A 1 -5.10 -2.00 20.86
C MET A 1 -4.89 -2.41 19.42
N ASN A 2 -5.95 -2.80 18.71
CA ASN A 2 -5.87 -3.10 17.28
C ASN A 2 -5.79 -1.77 16.54
N SER A 3 -4.58 -1.35 16.15
CA SER A 3 -4.42 -0.28 15.18
C SER A 3 -4.88 -0.81 13.82
N ILE A 4 -6.01 -0.31 13.34
CA ILE A 4 -6.47 -0.58 11.97
C ILE A 4 -5.54 0.23 11.06
N ILE A 5 -4.77 -0.48 10.23
CA ILE A 5 -3.93 0.15 9.21
C ILE A 5 -4.83 0.42 8.00
N TYR A 6 -4.97 1.70 7.64
CA TYR A 6 -5.72 2.10 6.47
C TYR A 6 -4.81 2.16 5.24
N PRO A 7 -5.37 1.98 4.03
CA PRO A 7 -4.61 2.16 2.79
C PRO A 7 -4.05 3.59 2.67
N PRO A 8 -2.87 3.78 2.04
CA PRO A 8 -2.22 5.09 1.93
C PRO A 8 -3.14 6.18 1.34
N LEU A 9 -3.93 5.82 0.32
CA LEU A 9 -4.87 6.75 -0.31
C LEU A 9 -5.99 7.23 0.63
N VAL A 10 -6.41 6.38 1.57
CA VAL A 10 -7.37 6.76 2.60
C VAL A 10 -6.71 7.74 3.57
N GLU A 11 -5.47 7.48 4.00
CA GLU A 11 -4.76 8.37 4.92
C GLU A 11 -4.50 9.75 4.28
N GLN A 12 -4.13 9.78 2.99
CA GLN A 12 -4.00 11.01 2.24
C GLN A 12 -5.33 11.77 2.16
N ALA A 13 -6.40 11.10 1.71
CA ALA A 13 -7.72 11.73 1.61
C ALA A 13 -8.23 12.24 2.95
N VAL A 14 -8.06 11.47 4.03
CA VAL A 14 -8.44 11.88 5.38
C VAL A 14 -7.66 13.12 5.82
N THR A 15 -6.35 13.17 5.56
CA THR A 15 -5.51 14.32 5.92
C THR A 15 -5.94 15.58 5.16
N GLU A 16 -6.23 15.45 3.86
CA GLU A 16 -6.70 16.59 3.05
C GLU A 16 -8.10 17.04 3.43
N LEU A 17 -9.02 16.11 3.72
CA LEU A 17 -10.42 16.40 4.03
C LEU A 17 -10.63 16.89 5.47
N ALA A 18 -9.78 16.48 6.42
CA ALA A 18 -9.92 16.86 7.82
C ALA A 18 -9.73 18.36 8.06
N ALA A 19 -9.09 19.10 7.15
CA ALA A 19 -8.92 20.56 7.22
C ALA A 19 -8.40 21.08 8.59
N GLY A 20 -7.59 20.29 9.28
CA GLY A 20 -7.05 20.61 10.61
C GLY A 20 -7.87 20.08 11.81
N GLU A 21 -8.97 19.39 11.58
CA GLU A 21 -9.72 18.67 12.62
C GLU A 21 -9.01 17.37 13.06
N PRO A 22 -9.21 16.93 14.32
CA PRO A 22 -8.62 15.69 14.81
C PRO A 22 -9.17 14.48 14.06
N ILE A 23 -8.27 13.73 13.43
CA ILE A 23 -8.60 12.50 12.71
C ILE A 23 -8.97 11.40 13.71
N THR A 24 -10.17 10.85 13.58
CA THR A 24 -10.65 9.73 14.40
C THR A 24 -10.77 8.46 13.55
N ALA A 25 -10.67 7.29 14.20
CA ALA A 25 -10.84 6.01 13.51
C ALA A 25 -12.20 5.86 12.81
N ALA A 26 -13.26 6.46 13.38
CA ALA A 26 -14.59 6.50 12.77
C ALA A 26 -14.61 7.36 11.50
N TYR A 27 -13.88 8.47 11.49
CA TYR A 27 -13.75 9.33 10.32
C TYR A 27 -12.94 8.65 9.21
N GLN A 28 -11.82 7.99 9.55
CA GLN A 28 -11.06 7.19 8.58
C GLN A 28 -11.92 6.10 7.94
N ALA A 29 -12.73 5.39 8.74
CA ALA A 29 -13.65 4.38 8.22
C ALA A 29 -14.73 4.98 7.30
N GLN A 30 -15.20 6.20 7.59
CA GLN A 30 -16.17 6.91 6.75
C GLN A 30 -15.55 7.31 5.41
N VAL A 31 -14.34 7.88 5.41
CA VAL A 31 -13.63 8.26 4.19
C VAL A 31 -13.32 7.04 3.33
N TYR A 32 -12.80 5.96 3.90
CA TYR A 32 -12.59 4.70 3.17
C TYR A 32 -13.86 4.22 2.46
N ARG A 33 -14.99 4.17 3.18
CA ARG A 33 -16.28 3.75 2.58
C ARG A 33 -16.74 4.68 1.46
N ALA A 34 -16.50 5.98 1.59
CA ALA A 34 -16.83 6.95 0.54
C ALA A 34 -15.97 6.71 -0.70
N LEU A 35 -14.65 6.59 -0.56
CA LEU A 35 -13.74 6.34 -1.67
C LEU A 35 -14.04 5.03 -2.41
N VAL A 36 -14.41 3.96 -1.67
CA VAL A 36 -14.85 2.69 -2.26
C VAL A 36 -16.16 2.87 -3.02
N LYS A 37 -17.14 3.57 -2.42
CA LYS A 37 -18.45 3.81 -3.03
C LYS A 37 -18.35 4.65 -4.31
N ASP A 38 -17.50 5.66 -4.32
CA ASP A 38 -17.24 6.54 -5.47
C ASP A 38 -16.30 5.90 -6.51
N GLN A 39 -15.92 4.63 -6.30
CA GLN A 39 -14.98 3.90 -7.16
C GLN A 39 -13.67 4.67 -7.37
N ILE A 40 -13.23 5.42 -6.37
CA ILE A 40 -11.92 6.08 -6.36
C ILE A 40 -10.86 5.05 -5.98
N ILE A 41 -11.16 4.25 -4.96
CA ILE A 41 -10.39 3.07 -4.58
C ILE A 41 -11.25 1.82 -4.66
N ASP A 42 -10.63 0.65 -4.80
CA ASP A 42 -11.27 -0.64 -4.64
C ASP A 42 -11.44 -1.01 -3.15
N GLU A 43 -12.08 -2.15 -2.88
CA GLU A 43 -12.26 -2.68 -1.52
C GLU A 43 -10.93 -2.98 -0.79
N PHE A 44 -9.81 -3.04 -1.51
CA PHE A 44 -8.48 -3.26 -0.96
C PHE A 44 -7.73 -1.95 -0.72
N GLY A 45 -8.28 -0.82 -1.18
CA GLY A 45 -7.71 0.51 -1.02
C GLY A 45 -6.78 0.96 -2.13
N ASN A 46 -6.72 0.24 -3.24
CA ASN A 46 -5.94 0.63 -4.41
C ASN A 46 -6.74 1.57 -5.30
N PRO A 47 -6.11 2.49 -6.02
CA PRO A 47 -6.82 3.34 -6.96
C PRO A 47 -7.46 2.51 -8.05
N THR A 48 -8.71 2.81 -8.39
CA THR A 48 -9.35 2.14 -9.53
C THR A 48 -8.77 2.69 -10.84
N GLN A 49 -8.83 1.89 -11.90
CA GLN A 49 -8.48 2.33 -13.25
C GLN A 49 -9.23 3.60 -13.67
N GLN A 50 -10.49 3.74 -13.24
CA GLN A 50 -11.27 4.96 -13.49
C GLN A 50 -10.66 6.17 -12.79
N ALA A 51 -10.27 6.04 -11.53
CA ALA A 51 -9.68 7.13 -10.75
C ALA A 51 -8.33 7.58 -11.33
N LEU A 52 -7.54 6.63 -11.83
CA LEU A 52 -6.28 6.90 -12.54
C LEU A 52 -6.52 7.64 -13.86
N GLN A 53 -7.45 7.15 -14.68
CA GLN A 53 -7.77 7.78 -15.98
C GLN A 53 -8.35 9.18 -15.85
N GLN A 54 -9.11 9.44 -14.78
CA GLN A 54 -9.66 10.77 -14.49
C GLN A 54 -8.66 11.69 -13.77
N GLY A 55 -7.47 11.20 -13.42
CA GLY A 55 -6.45 11.95 -12.71
C GLY A 55 -6.85 12.33 -11.28
N TRP A 56 -7.83 11.64 -10.69
CA TRP A 56 -8.26 11.83 -9.31
C TRP A 56 -7.24 11.27 -8.32
N VAL A 57 -6.52 10.22 -8.74
CA VAL A 57 -5.44 9.62 -8.00
C VAL A 57 -4.27 9.40 -8.95
N THR A 58 -3.07 9.77 -8.54
CA THR A 58 -1.83 9.39 -9.23
C THR A 58 -1.41 8.00 -8.79
N GLU A 59 -0.96 7.16 -9.71
CA GLU A 59 -0.32 5.88 -9.36
C GLU A 59 0.73 6.12 -8.27
N VAL A 60 0.71 5.28 -7.24
CA VAL A 60 1.72 5.30 -6.19
C VAL A 60 3.00 4.73 -6.80
N VAL A 61 3.75 5.60 -7.48
CA VAL A 61 5.03 5.22 -8.08
C VAL A 61 6.06 5.19 -6.95
N GLU A 62 6.65 4.01 -6.72
CA GLU A 62 7.83 3.88 -5.86
C GLU A 62 8.91 4.83 -6.40
N LYS A 63 9.27 5.85 -5.61
CA LYS A 63 10.32 6.79 -5.99
C LYS A 63 11.68 6.13 -5.75
N SER A 64 12.67 6.47 -6.56
CA SER A 64 14.05 6.14 -6.25
C SER A 64 14.48 6.82 -4.95
N ASP A 65 15.32 6.13 -4.19
CA ASP A 65 15.99 6.60 -2.98
C ASP A 65 15.15 6.73 -1.70
N LEU A 66 13.96 6.12 -1.65
CA LEU A 66 13.14 6.08 -0.42
C LEU A 66 13.91 5.53 0.78
N THR A 67 13.70 6.14 1.95
CA THR A 67 14.13 5.54 3.22
C THR A 67 13.30 4.30 3.53
N TRP A 68 13.77 3.44 4.44
CA TRP A 68 13.00 2.25 4.84
C TRP A 68 11.62 2.62 5.37
N ARG A 69 11.54 3.73 6.13
CA ARG A 69 10.28 4.24 6.67
C ARG A 69 9.30 4.62 5.56
N GLU A 70 9.76 5.37 4.56
CA GLU A 70 8.91 5.76 3.43
C GLU A 70 8.51 4.54 2.58
N PHE A 71 9.41 3.56 2.43
CA PHE A 71 9.11 2.32 1.72
C PHE A 71 7.99 1.50 2.39
N ILE A 72 8.03 1.36 3.72
CA ILE A 72 6.97 0.65 4.45
C ILE A 72 5.69 1.47 4.63
N GLU A 73 5.73 2.79 4.39
CA GLU A 73 4.51 3.59 4.24
C GLU A 73 3.79 3.25 2.92
N LEU A 74 4.53 2.87 1.87
CA LEU A 74 3.93 2.37 0.61
C LEU A 74 3.49 0.91 0.75
N TYR A 75 4.31 0.08 1.41
CA TYR A 75 4.10 -1.35 1.56
C TYR A 75 4.16 -1.81 3.02
N PRO A 76 3.15 -1.49 3.84
CA PRO A 76 3.14 -1.83 5.26
C PRO A 76 3.30 -3.32 5.58
N VAL A 77 2.92 -4.21 4.65
CA VAL A 77 3.15 -5.67 4.76
C VAL A 77 4.62 -6.02 5.03
N PHE A 78 5.56 -5.21 4.54
CA PHE A 78 7.00 -5.45 4.71
C PHE A 78 7.58 -4.91 6.01
N GLY A 79 6.78 -4.28 6.87
CA GLY A 79 7.25 -3.63 8.10
C GLY A 79 8.11 -4.52 9.02
N ASN A 80 7.85 -5.83 9.02
CA ASN A 80 8.57 -6.82 9.84
C ASN A 80 9.67 -7.58 9.07
N PHE A 81 9.92 -7.25 7.80
CA PHE A 81 10.82 -8.00 6.92
C PHE A 81 12.08 -7.20 6.54
N ALA A 82 12.41 -6.14 7.27
CA ALA A 82 13.50 -5.21 6.93
C ALA A 82 14.85 -5.89 6.64
N GLN A 83 15.14 -7.02 7.29
CA GLN A 83 16.38 -7.78 7.10
C GLN A 83 16.48 -8.48 5.73
N ASP A 84 15.33 -8.74 5.10
CA ASP A 84 15.23 -9.43 3.82
C ASP A 84 15.36 -8.47 2.62
N PHE A 85 15.38 -7.16 2.89
CA PHE A 85 15.51 -6.10 1.91
C PHE A 85 16.91 -5.49 1.87
N LYS A 86 17.35 -5.12 0.67
CA LYS A 86 18.58 -4.36 0.42
C LYS A 86 18.32 -3.29 -0.61
N LYS A 87 18.91 -2.11 -0.42
CA LYS A 87 18.81 -1.04 -1.39
C LYS A 87 19.76 -1.30 -2.56
N PHE A 88 19.23 -1.29 -3.79
CA PHE A 88 19.98 -1.42 -5.03
C PHE A 88 19.48 -0.39 -6.03
N ASP A 89 20.41 0.40 -6.59
CA ASP A 89 20.09 1.52 -7.51
C ASP A 89 19.02 2.49 -6.99
N GLY A 90 18.98 2.69 -5.66
CA GLY A 90 17.99 3.56 -5.02
C GLY A 90 16.65 2.88 -4.68
N PHE A 91 16.39 1.65 -5.15
CA PHE A 91 15.16 0.92 -4.88
C PHE A 91 15.37 -0.16 -3.82
N TRP A 92 14.30 -0.50 -3.08
CA TRP A 92 14.36 -1.60 -2.13
C TRP A 92 14.10 -2.91 -2.85
N GLU A 93 15.11 -3.78 -2.84
CA GLU A 93 15.12 -5.07 -3.53
C GLU A 93 15.19 -6.22 -2.53
N VAL A 94 14.71 -7.39 -2.95
CA VAL A 94 14.72 -8.62 -2.15
C VAL A 94 15.54 -9.70 -2.84
N THR A 95 16.02 -10.67 -2.04
CA THR A 95 16.69 -11.84 -2.62
C THR A 95 15.69 -12.70 -3.40
N LEU A 96 16.20 -13.50 -4.37
CA LEU A 96 15.36 -14.46 -5.10
C LEU A 96 14.68 -15.47 -4.17
N GLU A 97 15.34 -15.83 -3.08
CA GLU A 97 14.83 -16.76 -2.07
C GLU A 97 13.61 -16.17 -1.36
N PHE A 98 13.69 -14.92 -0.92
CA PHE A 98 12.58 -14.21 -0.30
C PHE A 98 11.46 -13.90 -1.30
N LYS A 99 11.79 -13.56 -2.56
CA LYS A 99 10.81 -13.40 -3.65
C LYS A 99 9.98 -14.67 -3.85
N ASN A 100 10.63 -15.85 -3.89
CA ASN A 100 9.95 -17.13 -4.03
C ASN A 100 9.06 -17.45 -2.82
N PHE A 101 9.51 -17.11 -1.62
CA PHE A 101 8.69 -17.20 -0.41
C PHE A 101 7.42 -16.36 -0.52
N LEU A 102 7.54 -15.07 -0.88
CA LEU A 102 6.38 -14.18 -1.08
C LEU A 102 5.40 -14.75 -2.12
N ILE A 103 5.91 -15.22 -3.27
CA ILE A 103 5.08 -15.83 -4.32
C ILE A 103 4.35 -17.09 -3.84
N HIS A 104 5.00 -17.89 -3.00
CA HIS A 104 4.37 -19.08 -2.40
C HIS A 104 3.23 -18.67 -1.46
N GLU A 105 3.50 -17.72 -0.56
CA GLU A 105 2.56 -17.26 0.45
C GLU A 105 1.37 -16.49 -0.13
N LEU A 106 1.50 -15.90 -1.33
CA LEU A 106 0.36 -15.34 -2.07
C LEU A 106 -0.76 -16.36 -2.31
N LYS A 107 -0.42 -17.66 -2.42
CA LYS A 107 -1.40 -18.76 -2.59
C LYS A 107 -1.92 -19.29 -1.25
N GLY A 108 -1.28 -18.89 -0.15
CA GLY A 108 -1.61 -19.31 1.20
C GLY A 108 -2.62 -18.39 1.89
N ALA A 109 -2.79 -18.61 3.20
CA ALA A 109 -3.62 -17.80 4.08
C ALA A 109 -2.79 -16.96 5.08
N ALA A 110 -1.46 -16.91 4.90
CA ALA A 110 -0.55 -16.21 5.80
C ALA A 110 -0.69 -14.68 5.73
N PHE A 111 -1.08 -14.18 4.57
CA PHE A 111 -1.35 -12.77 4.31
C PHE A 111 -2.83 -12.56 4.07
N THR A 112 -3.36 -11.44 4.56
CA THR A 112 -4.67 -10.91 4.17
C THR A 112 -4.67 -10.53 2.69
N GLU A 113 -5.85 -10.39 2.10
CA GLU A 113 -5.95 -9.99 0.68
C GLU A 113 -5.32 -8.61 0.41
N ILE A 114 -5.38 -7.69 1.39
CA ILE A 114 -4.70 -6.39 1.30
C ILE A 114 -3.17 -6.56 1.28
N GLU A 115 -2.62 -7.39 2.16
CA GLU A 115 -1.19 -7.68 2.21
C GLU A 115 -0.72 -8.41 0.94
N LYS A 116 -1.51 -9.36 0.42
CA LYS A 116 -1.23 -10.03 -0.86
C LYS A 116 -1.19 -9.05 -2.01
N GLN A 117 -2.12 -8.10 -2.06
CA GLN A 117 -2.15 -7.09 -3.12
C GLN A 117 -0.93 -6.16 -3.07
N GLN A 118 -0.48 -5.75 -1.86
CA GLN A 118 0.76 -5.00 -1.70
C GLN A 118 1.99 -5.80 -2.16
N ILE A 119 2.06 -7.09 -1.83
CA ILE A 119 3.10 -8.00 -2.32
C ILE A 119 3.05 -8.10 -3.84
N GLN A 120 1.86 -8.22 -4.44
CA GLN A 120 1.69 -8.27 -5.89
C GLN A 120 2.11 -6.98 -6.58
N ASP A 121 1.80 -5.82 -6.01
CA ASP A 121 2.22 -4.51 -6.53
C ASP A 121 3.75 -4.37 -6.52
N PHE A 122 4.37 -4.68 -5.39
CA PHE A 122 5.83 -4.70 -5.23
C PHE A 122 6.51 -5.65 -6.23
N LEU A 123 5.98 -6.87 -6.40
CA LEU A 123 6.52 -7.86 -7.33
C LEU A 123 6.22 -7.53 -8.79
N GLY A 124 5.11 -6.85 -9.07
CA GLY A 124 4.63 -6.51 -10.42
C GLY A 124 5.61 -5.61 -11.17
N GLY A 125 6.19 -4.62 -10.49
CA GLY A 125 7.26 -3.77 -11.05
C GLY A 125 8.63 -4.45 -11.18
N ARG A 126 8.75 -5.73 -10.80
CA ARG A 126 10.02 -6.47 -10.67
C ARG A 126 9.97 -7.85 -11.33
N LEU A 127 9.06 -8.06 -12.27
CA LEU A 127 8.87 -9.31 -13.00
C LEU A 127 9.62 -9.37 -14.34
N GLU A 128 10.45 -8.37 -14.65
CA GLU A 128 11.31 -8.31 -15.86
C GLU A 128 12.64 -9.05 -15.69
#